data_AF-A0A6B2VBM4-F1
#
_entry.id   AF-A0A6B2VBM4-F1
#
_cell.length_a   1.000
_cell.length_b   1.000
_cell.length_c   1.000
_cell.angle_alpha   90.00
_cell.angle_beta   90.00
_cell.angle_gamma   90.00
#
_symmetry.space_group_name_H-M   'P 1'
#
loop_
_entity.id
_entity.type
_entity.pdbx_description
1 polymer ?
#
loop_
_entity_poly.entity_id
_entity_poly.type
_entity_poly.pdbx_seq_one_letter_code
_entity_poly.pdbx_strand_id
1 'polypeptide(L)'
;AGLAVLEEPWDPPAGRFDRARPLLLAADLPAFRPHRNRLTHPGGRLQLRLGRDGLWYAYESEPGREDWWPRGAPDLDPVGALTALTATTAL
;
A
#
# COMPACT_ATOMS: atom_id res chain seq x y z
N ALA A 1 4.41 13.94 -1.58
CA ALA A 1 4.71 12.69 -2.28
C ALA A 1 3.50 11.76 -2.38
N GLY A 2 2.76 11.50 -1.29
CA GLY A 2 1.57 10.63 -1.31
C GLY A 2 0.56 10.96 -2.42
N LEU A 3 0.16 12.23 -2.60
CA LEU A 3 -0.78 12.60 -3.67
C LEU A 3 -0.29 12.21 -5.08
N ALA A 4 0.98 12.43 -5.40
CA ALA A 4 1.55 12.01 -6.69
C ALA A 4 1.51 10.47 -6.86
N VAL A 5 1.75 9.70 -5.80
CA VAL A 5 1.63 8.23 -5.83
C VAL A 5 0.17 7.78 -6.03
N LEU A 6 -0.79 8.57 -5.54
CA LEU A 6 -2.21 8.34 -5.73
C LEU A 6 -2.64 8.65 -7.17
N GLU A 7 -2.19 9.75 -7.74
CA GLU A 7 -2.68 10.25 -9.04
C GLU A 7 -1.90 9.67 -10.24
N GLU A 8 -0.64 9.30 -10.06
CA GLU A 8 0.26 8.91 -11.15
C GLU A 8 0.71 7.44 -11.04
N PRO A 9 -0.12 6.47 -11.46
CA PRO A 9 0.27 5.07 -11.48
C PRO A 9 1.38 4.82 -12.49
N TRP A 10 2.35 3.99 -12.09
CA TRP A 10 3.52 3.67 -12.90
C TRP A 10 3.84 2.18 -12.82
N ASP A 11 4.61 1.68 -13.78
CA ASP A 11 5.05 0.29 -13.82
C ASP A 11 6.45 0.17 -13.21
N PRO A 12 6.57 -0.36 -11.97
CA PRO A 12 7.88 -0.53 -11.35
C PRO A 12 8.72 -1.60 -12.03
N PRO A 13 10.05 -1.44 -12.06
CA PRO A 13 10.92 -2.54 -12.44
C PRO A 13 10.74 -3.71 -11.46
N ALA A 14 11.06 -4.91 -11.93
CA ALA A 14 11.11 -6.09 -11.08
C ALA A 14 12.00 -5.84 -9.85
N GLY A 15 11.61 -6.38 -8.69
CA GLY A 15 12.37 -6.22 -7.44
C GLY A 15 11.52 -5.82 -6.25
N ARG A 16 11.59 -4.55 -5.82
CA ARG A 16 10.92 -4.11 -4.56
C ARG A 16 9.41 -4.37 -4.59
N PHE A 17 8.77 -4.18 -5.74
CA PHE A 17 7.35 -4.47 -5.90
C PHE A 17 7.06 -5.98 -5.78
N ASP A 18 7.85 -6.84 -6.45
CA ASP A 18 7.65 -8.30 -6.43
C ASP A 18 7.86 -8.90 -5.03
N ARG A 19 8.82 -8.37 -4.27
CA ARG A 19 9.13 -8.83 -2.91
C ARG A 19 8.06 -8.48 -1.89
N ALA A 20 7.18 -7.52 -2.17
CA ALA A 20 6.17 -7.10 -1.21
C ALA A 20 5.10 -8.17 -0.95
N ARG A 21 4.67 -8.91 -1.98
CA ARG A 21 3.62 -9.93 -1.81
C ARG A 21 4.04 -11.06 -0.85
N PRO A 22 5.25 -11.66 -0.96
CA PRO A 22 5.74 -12.60 0.03
C PRO A 22 5.83 -12.03 1.45
N LEU A 23 6.23 -10.77 1.62
CA LEU A 23 6.30 -10.12 2.93
C LEU A 23 4.92 -9.99 3.59
N LEU A 24 3.92 -9.55 2.83
CA LEU A 24 2.54 -9.46 3.31
C LEU A 24 2.00 -10.83 3.75
N LEU A 25 2.23 -11.87 2.94
CA LEU A 25 1.82 -13.24 3.28
C LEU A 25 2.51 -13.77 4.54
N ALA A 26 3.80 -13.46 4.72
CA ALA A 26 4.56 -13.86 5.91
C ALA A 26 4.09 -13.14 7.18
N ALA A 27 3.42 -11.99 7.04
CA ALA A 27 2.78 -11.25 8.13
C ALA A 27 1.30 -11.65 8.35
N ASP A 28 0.90 -12.83 7.87
CA ASP A 28 -0.47 -13.36 7.94
C ASP A 28 -1.56 -12.47 7.29
N LEU A 29 -1.15 -11.55 6.39
CA LEU A 29 -2.08 -10.78 5.57
C LEU A 29 -2.49 -11.59 4.33
N PRO A 30 -3.69 -11.35 3.76
CA PRO A 30 -4.13 -12.10 2.60
C PRO A 30 -3.28 -11.81 1.36
N ALA A 31 -3.46 -12.59 0.30
CA ALA A 31 -2.80 -12.34 -0.98
C ALA A 31 -3.37 -11.07 -1.66
N PHE A 32 -2.64 -9.95 -1.57
CA PHE A 32 -2.99 -8.73 -2.29
C PHE A 32 -2.84 -8.93 -3.80
N ARG A 33 -3.77 -8.35 -4.57
CA ARG A 33 -3.81 -8.39 -6.03
C ARG A 33 -2.93 -7.29 -6.63
N PRO A 34 -1.93 -7.60 -7.45
CA PRO A 34 -1.06 -6.61 -8.06
C PRO A 34 -1.68 -5.96 -9.30
N HIS A 35 -1.43 -4.66 -9.50
CA HIS A 35 -1.70 -3.94 -10.74
C HIS A 35 -0.87 -2.66 -10.82
N ARG A 36 0.08 -2.58 -11.76
CA ARG A 36 1.11 -1.52 -11.82
C ARG A 36 1.83 -1.41 -10.46
N ASN A 37 2.04 -0.20 -9.95
CA ASN A 37 2.58 0.06 -8.63
C ASN A 37 1.60 -0.20 -7.46
N ARG A 38 0.47 -0.89 -7.67
CA ARG A 38 -0.58 -1.08 -6.65
C ARG A 38 -0.72 -2.54 -6.21
N LEU A 39 -0.87 -2.74 -4.92
CA LEU A 39 -1.30 -4.00 -4.30
C LEU A 39 -2.64 -3.75 -3.61
N THR A 40 -3.70 -4.40 -4.07
CA THR A 40 -5.06 -4.21 -3.53
C THR A 40 -5.45 -5.39 -2.65
N HIS A 41 -5.91 -5.11 -1.43
CA HIS A 41 -6.45 -6.11 -0.52
C HIS A 41 -7.69 -6.78 -1.16
N PRO A 42 -7.89 -8.10 -1.04
CA PRO A 42 -9.02 -8.79 -1.69
C PRO A 42 -10.40 -8.29 -1.24
N GLY A 43 -10.51 -7.79 0.00
CA GLY A 43 -11.72 -7.13 0.51
C GLY A 43 -11.95 -5.70 -0.03
N GLY A 44 -11.07 -5.17 -0.87
CA GLY A 44 -11.25 -3.91 -1.59
C GLY A 44 -11.11 -2.62 -0.77
N ARG A 45 -10.93 -2.70 0.55
CA ARG A 45 -10.86 -1.53 1.46
C ARG A 45 -9.46 -0.95 1.68
N LEU A 46 -8.40 -1.71 1.35
CA LEU A 46 -7.01 -1.32 1.60
C LEU A 46 -6.19 -1.50 0.32
N GLN A 47 -5.28 -0.56 0.07
CA GLN A 47 -4.35 -0.64 -1.05
C GLN A 47 -3.01 -0.05 -0.66
N LEU A 48 -1.95 -0.78 -0.99
CA LEU A 48 -0.58 -0.29 -0.93
C LEU A 48 -0.16 0.20 -2.31
N ARG A 49 0.55 1.33 -2.36
CA ARG A 49 1.13 1.85 -3.61
C ARG A 49 2.60 2.16 -3.44
N LEU A 50 3.43 1.67 -4.36
CA LEU A 50 4.86 1.97 -4.39
C LEU A 50 5.08 3.33 -5.07
N GLY A 51 5.75 4.25 -4.37
CA GLY A 51 6.22 5.51 -4.94
C GLY A 51 7.53 5.34 -5.70
N ARG A 52 7.85 6.31 -6.57
CA ARG A 52 9.13 6.38 -7.28
C ARG A 52 10.31 6.69 -6.35
N ASP A 53 10.03 7.24 -5.18
CA ASP A 53 10.94 7.39 -4.04
C ASP A 53 11.26 6.04 -3.36
N GLY A 54 10.53 4.98 -3.75
CA GLY A 54 10.71 3.64 -3.24
C GLY A 54 10.02 3.38 -1.90
N LEU A 55 9.18 4.31 -1.42
CA LEU A 55 8.36 4.13 -0.23
C LEU A 55 7.00 3.52 -0.58
N TRP A 56 6.43 2.79 0.37
CA TRP A 56 5.08 2.27 0.32
C TRP A 56 4.13 3.22 1.02
N TYR A 57 3.05 3.55 0.32
CA TYR A 57 1.97 4.39 0.80
C TYR A 57 0.72 3.53 0.96
N ALA A 58 0.15 3.51 2.16
CA ALA A 58 -1.13 2.87 2.39
C ALA A 58 -2.28 3.83 2.10
N TYR A 59 -3.36 3.27 1.55
CA TYR A 59 -4.60 3.95 1.30
C TYR A 59 -5.76 3.10 1.76
N GLU A 60 -6.83 3.75 2.22
CA GLU A 60 -8.12 3.12 2.47
C GLU A 60 -9.19 3.66 1.55
N SER A 61 -10.21 2.85 1.31
CA SER A 61 -11.43 3.22 0.59
C SER A 61 -12.64 2.59 1.26
N GLU A 62 -13.81 3.16 0.99
CA GLU A 62 -15.05 2.43 1.23
C GLU A 62 -15.12 1.20 0.31
N PRO A 63 -15.80 0.11 0.72
CA PRO A 63 -15.95 -1.09 -0.10
C PRO A 63 -16.55 -0.78 -1.48
N GLY A 64 -15.84 -1.17 -2.53
CA GLY A 64 -16.31 -1.01 -3.90
C GLY A 64 -16.25 0.42 -4.44
N ARG A 65 -15.65 1.37 -3.68
CA ARG A 65 -15.32 2.71 -4.18
C ARG A 65 -13.91 2.76 -4.76
N GLU A 66 -13.72 3.71 -5.66
CA GLU A 66 -12.41 4.04 -6.23
C GLU A 66 -11.81 5.31 -5.60
N ASP A 67 -12.49 5.92 -4.64
CA ASP A 67 -11.98 7.02 -3.83
C ASP A 67 -11.06 6.47 -2.75
N TRP A 68 -9.82 6.96 -2.72
CA TRP A 68 -8.76 6.47 -1.83
C TRP A 68 -8.20 7.60 -0.98
N TRP A 69 -8.11 7.37 0.33
CA TRP A 69 -7.52 8.32 1.27
C TRP A 69 -6.21 7.78 1.84
N PRO A 70 -5.16 8.61 1.95
CA PRO A 70 -3.88 8.16 2.49
C PRO A 70 -4.02 7.76 3.96
N ARG A 71 -3.28 6.71 4.34
CA ARG A 71 -3.30 6.13 5.68
C ARG A 71 -1.89 5.90 6.20
N GLY A 72 -1.70 6.27 7.47
CA GLY A 72 -0.42 6.12 8.15
C GLY A 72 0.71 6.95 7.53
N ALA A 73 1.92 6.73 8.05
CA ALA A 73 3.14 7.23 7.44
C ALA A 73 3.60 6.27 6.34
N PRO A 74 4.24 6.78 5.27
CA PRO A 74 4.88 5.91 4.29
C PRO A 74 6.08 5.19 4.90
N ASP A 75 6.36 3.97 4.42
CA ASP A 75 7.43 3.11 4.96
C ASP A 75 8.21 2.41 3.83
N LEU A 76 9.46 2.02 4.08
CA LEU A 76 10.23 1.17 3.17
C LEU A 76 9.69 -0.27 3.15
N ASP A 77 9.08 -0.72 4.24
CA ASP A 77 8.43 -2.01 4.40
C ASP A 77 6.93 -1.89 4.10
N PRO A 78 6.38 -2.66 3.14
CA PRO A 78 4.94 -2.68 2.89
C PRO A 78 4.10 -3.08 4.11
N VAL A 79 4.64 -3.90 5.03
CA VAL A 79 3.95 -4.25 6.28
C VAL A 79 3.94 -3.05 7.22
N GLY A 80 5.08 -2.39 7.42
CA GLY A 80 5.19 -1.16 8.20
C GLY A 80 4.22 -0.05 7.75
N ALA A 81 4.07 0.14 6.43
CA ALA A 81 3.13 1.12 5.87
C ALA A 81 1.66 0.83 6.22
N LEU A 82 1.28 -0.45 6.37
CA LEU A 82 -0.05 -0.85 6.86
C LEU A 82 -0.17 -0.72 8.38
N THR A 83 0.89 -1.04 9.13
CA THR A 83 0.86 -1.06 10.60
C THR A 83 0.98 0.32 11.24
N ALA A 84 1.45 1.34 10.52
CA ALA A 84 1.54 2.72 10.99
C ALA A 84 0.20 3.35 11.46
N LEU A 85 -0.91 2.61 11.32
CA LEU A 85 -2.25 2.93 11.82
C LEU A 85 -2.39 2.95 13.36
N THR A 86 -1.53 2.25 14.12
CA THR A 86 -1.71 2.11 15.58
C THR A 86 -1.00 3.18 16.42
N ALA A 87 -0.10 3.98 15.84
CA ALA A 87 0.66 5.00 16.58
C ALA A 87 -0.02 6.38 16.62
N THR A 88 -0.91 6.69 15.68
CA THR A 88 -1.50 8.04 15.52
C THR A 88 -2.84 8.22 16.26
N THR A 89 -3.47 7.14 16.74
CA THR A 89 -4.75 7.19 17.48
C THR A 89 -4.55 7.01 19.00
N ALA A 90 -3.35 7.32 19.52
CA ALA A 90 -3.02 7.21 20.95
C ALA A 90 -2.77 8.58 21.63
N LEU A 91 -3.41 9.65 21.12
CA LEU A 91 -3.51 10.95 21.79
C LEU A 91 -4.94 11.18 22.27
#